data_AF-A0AAV2QNL3-F1
#
_entry.id   AF-A0AAV2QNL3-F1
#
_cell.length_a   1.000
_cell.length_b   1.000
_cell.length_c   1.000
_cell.angle_alpha   90.00
_cell.angle_beta   90.00
_cell.angle_gamma   90.00
#
_symmetry.space_group_name_H-M   'P 1'
#
loop_
_entity.id
_entity.type
_entity.pdbx_description
1 polymer ?
#
loop_
_entity_poly.entity_id
_entity_poly.type
_entity_poly.pdbx_seq_one_letter_code
_entity_poly.pdbx_strand_id
1 'polypeptide(L)'
;EDLTEDRLLMLINKVIKDKRMKTAIVKHSVLMNDLPVSSKDTAAYWVEYIIRHNGAPHLRCPARQMPWYRLYNIDVWAMLLLIAVTSIFLTFKAVVTCFKCTFRA
;
A
#
# COMPACT_ATOMS: atom_id res chain seq x y z
N GLU A 1 14.61 -12.59 -13.72
CA GLU A 1 14.00 -12.69 -15.06
C GLU A 1 14.57 -11.57 -15.91
N ASP A 2 15.57 -11.87 -16.73
CA ASP A 2 16.34 -10.86 -17.45
C ASP A 2 15.49 -10.19 -18.55
N LEU A 3 15.42 -8.87 -18.50
CA LEU A 3 14.75 -8.03 -19.48
C LEU A 3 15.66 -7.86 -20.71
N THR A 4 15.78 -8.90 -21.54
CA THR A 4 16.60 -8.85 -22.77
C THR A 4 16.03 -7.84 -23.76
N GLU A 5 16.90 -7.05 -24.41
CA GLU A 5 16.54 -6.00 -25.38
C GLU A 5 15.58 -6.49 -26.47
N ASP A 6 15.85 -7.67 -27.03
CA ASP A 6 15.00 -8.30 -28.05
C ASP A 6 13.57 -8.57 -27.57
N ARG A 7 13.43 -8.98 -26.30
CA ARG A 7 12.13 -9.26 -25.69
C ARG A 7 11.35 -7.98 -25.45
N LEU A 8 12.03 -6.91 -25.06
CA LEU A 8 11.45 -5.58 -24.89
C LEU A 8 10.97 -5.03 -26.24
N LEU A 9 11.79 -5.11 -27.29
CA LEU A 9 11.43 -4.67 -28.63
C LEU A 9 10.28 -5.49 -29.24
N MET A 10 10.26 -6.81 -28.99
CA MET A 10 9.16 -7.68 -29.40
C MET A 10 7.85 -7.30 -28.70
N LEU A 11 7.90 -7.05 -27.38
CA LEU A 11 6.73 -6.64 -26.59
C LEU A 11 6.21 -5.26 -27.03
N ILE A 12 7.09 -4.27 -27.21
CA ILE A 12 6.70 -2.94 -27.70
C ILE A 12 6.04 -3.05 -29.08
N ASN A 13 6.64 -3.78 -30.02
CA ASN A 13 6.06 -3.98 -31.34
C ASN A 13 4.70 -4.69 -31.28
N LYS A 14 4.54 -5.66 -30.37
CA LYS A 14 3.27 -6.35 -30.15
C LYS A 14 2.20 -5.41 -29.61
N VAL A 15 2.51 -4.59 -28.62
CA VAL A 15 1.60 -3.61 -28.01
C VAL A 15 1.20 -2.51 -29.00
N ILE A 16 2.14 -2.01 -29.80
CA ILE A 16 1.88 -0.96 -30.81
C ILE A 16 1.02 -1.49 -31.97
N LYS A 17 1.24 -2.74 -32.40
CA LYS A 17 0.49 -3.35 -33.51
C LYS A 17 -0.91 -3.79 -33.09
N ASP A 18 -1.13 -4.09 -31.81
CA ASP A 18 -2.45 -4.46 -31.31
C ASP A 18 -3.38 -3.23 -31.23
N LYS A 19 -4.35 -3.17 -32.16
CA LYS A 19 -5.35 -2.12 -32.22
C LYS A 19 -6.21 -2.05 -30.95
N ARG A 20 -6.45 -3.17 -30.25
CA ARG A 20 -7.23 -3.19 -29.00
C ARG A 20 -6.48 -2.52 -27.85
N MET A 21 -5.17 -2.75 -27.75
CA MET A 21 -4.34 -2.09 -26.75
C MET A 21 -4.24 -0.59 -27.04
N LYS A 22 -4.06 -0.21 -28.31
CA LYS A 22 -4.03 1.19 -28.73
C LYS A 22 -5.33 1.94 -28.37
N THR A 23 -6.50 1.36 -28.65
CA THR A 23 -7.78 2.01 -28.32
C THR A 23 -7.99 2.12 -26.81
N ALA A 24 -7.59 1.10 -26.04
CA ALA A 24 -7.63 1.17 -24.57
C ALA A 24 -6.70 2.28 -24.04
N ILE A 25 -5.46 2.36 -24.52
CA ILE A 25 -4.49 3.38 -24.12
C ILE A 25 -5.01 4.79 -24.45
N VAL A 26 -5.54 5.00 -25.66
CA VAL A 26 -6.10 6.30 -26.04
C VAL A 26 -7.31 6.66 -25.18
N LYS A 27 -8.21 5.71 -24.93
CA LYS A 27 -9.37 5.93 -24.04
C LYS A 27 -8.94 6.31 -22.63
N HIS A 28 -7.96 5.59 -22.06
CA HIS A 28 -7.40 5.91 -20.75
C HIS A 28 -6.67 7.27 -20.75
N SER A 29 -5.96 7.59 -21.83
CA SER A 29 -5.29 8.88 -21.99
C SER A 29 -6.28 10.03 -21.99
N VAL A 30 -7.40 9.91 -22.72
CA VAL A 30 -8.45 10.94 -22.72
C VAL A 30 -8.98 11.13 -21.30
N LEU A 31 -9.37 10.03 -20.64
CA LEU A 31 -9.90 10.09 -19.26
C LEU A 31 -8.91 10.73 -18.27
N MET A 32 -7.61 10.44 -18.41
CA MET A 32 -6.55 11.01 -17.55
C MET A 32 -6.25 12.49 -17.85
N ASN A 33 -6.62 12.99 -19.03
CA ASN A 33 -6.53 14.41 -19.37
C ASN A 33 -7.89 15.13 -19.21
N ASP A 34 -8.94 14.40 -18.84
CA ASP A 34 -10.32 14.90 -18.69
C ASP A 34 -10.54 15.58 -17.32
N LEU A 35 -9.51 16.27 -16.82
CA LEU A 35 -9.58 17.03 -15.58
C LEU A 35 -9.80 18.51 -15.89
N PRO A 36 -10.57 19.24 -15.05
CA PRO A 36 -10.84 20.67 -15.24
C PRO A 36 -9.56 21.53 -15.21
N VAL A 37 -8.46 20.99 -14.69
CA VAL A 37 -7.14 21.62 -14.69
C VAL A 37 -6.16 20.64 -15.35
N SER A 38 -5.37 21.13 -16.31
CA SER A 38 -4.33 20.34 -16.98
C SER A 38 -3.33 19.80 -15.96
N SER A 39 -2.92 18.54 -16.12
CA SER A 39 -1.91 17.92 -15.25
C SER A 39 -0.58 18.68 -15.30
N LYS A 40 -0.27 19.33 -16.43
CA LYS A 40 0.94 20.15 -16.59
C LYS A 40 0.89 21.40 -15.70
N ASP A 41 -0.24 22.10 -15.72
CA ASP A 41 -0.44 23.32 -14.94
C ASP A 41 -0.50 23.01 -13.45
N THR A 42 -1.11 21.88 -13.09
CA THR A 42 -1.13 21.36 -11.71
C THR A 42 0.29 21.07 -11.22
N ALA A 43 1.12 20.42 -12.03
CA ALA A 43 2.51 20.13 -11.67
C ALA A 43 3.33 21.43 -11.51
N ALA A 44 3.19 22.38 -12.45
CA ALA A 44 3.85 23.68 -12.36
C ALA A 44 3.43 24.44 -11.10
N TYR A 45 2.14 24.45 -10.79
CA TYR A 45 1.59 25.03 -9.56
C TYR A 45 2.21 24.41 -8.30
N TRP A 46 2.29 23.09 -8.20
CA TRP A 46 2.88 22.43 -7.02
C TRP A 46 4.38 22.70 -6.89
N VAL A 47 5.13 22.75 -8.01
CA VAL A 47 6.55 23.13 -7.99
C VAL A 47 6.72 24.56 -7.48
N GLU A 48 5.94 25.50 -8.00
CA GLU A 48 5.97 26.89 -7.55
C GLU A 48 5.56 27.02 -6.08
N TYR A 49 4.53 26.27 -5.67
CA TYR A 49 4.06 26.23 -4.28
C TYR A 49 5.15 25.74 -3.32
N ILE A 50 5.90 24.70 -3.70
CA ILE A 50 7.02 24.15 -2.91
C ILE A 50 8.15 25.18 -2.80
N ILE A 51 8.50 25.86 -3.89
CA ILE A 51 9.53 26.90 -3.91
C ILE A 51 9.10 28.09 -3.03
N ARG A 52 7.85 28.54 -3.16
CA ARG A 52 7.28 29.66 -2.40
C ARG A 52 7.20 29.39 -0.90
N HIS A 53 7.03 28.12 -0.49
CA HIS A 53 6.89 27.72 0.91
C HIS A 53 8.12 26.97 1.44
N ASN A 54 9.33 27.29 0.94
CA ASN A 54 10.61 26.77 1.44
C ASN A 54 10.63 25.24 1.63
N GLY A 55 10.16 24.49 0.62
CA GLY A 55 10.16 23.04 0.63
C GLY A 55 8.92 22.38 1.27
N ALA A 56 7.88 23.18 1.54
CA ALA A 56 6.55 22.76 2.00
C ALA A 56 6.60 21.61 3.03
N PRO A 57 7.10 21.89 4.26
CA PRO A 57 7.35 20.85 5.26
C PRO A 57 6.10 20.05 5.63
N HIS A 58 4.91 20.64 5.47
CA HIS A 58 3.60 20.00 5.67
C HIS A 58 3.19 19.02 4.56
N LEU A 59 3.75 19.13 3.35
CA LEU A 59 3.54 18.15 2.27
C LEU A 59 4.46 16.93 2.39
N ARG A 60 5.48 16.99 3.26
CA ARG A 60 6.37 15.85 3.46
C ARG A 60 5.62 14.75 4.20
N CYS A 61 5.77 13.52 3.72
CA CYS A 61 5.19 12.37 4.39
C CYS A 61 5.70 12.32 5.84
N PRO A 62 4.82 12.41 6.86
CA PRO A 62 5.23 12.43 8.25
C PRO A 62 5.89 11.12 8.66
N ALA A 63 5.61 10.02 7.94
CA ALA A 63 6.23 8.72 8.15
C ALA A 63 7.77 8.73 8.01
N ARG A 64 8.36 9.70 7.27
CA ARG A 64 9.82 9.79 7.09
C ARG A 64 10.56 10.21 8.36
N GLN A 65 9.90 10.97 9.23
CA GLN A 65 10.47 11.44 10.50
C GLN A 65 9.99 10.59 11.69
N MET A 66 9.09 9.62 11.45
CA MET A 66 8.59 8.77 12.51
C MET A 66 9.61 7.69 12.88
N PRO A 67 9.83 7.44 14.18
CA PRO A 67 10.63 6.31 14.60
C PRO A 67 9.93 5.00 14.26
N TRP A 68 10.72 3.95 14.03
CA TRP A 68 10.26 2.65 13.53
C TRP A 68 9.11 2.05 14.36
N TYR A 69 9.10 2.25 15.68
CA TYR A 69 8.08 1.71 16.58
C TYR A 69 6.69 2.32 16.34
N ARG A 70 6.63 3.61 15.94
CA ARG A 70 5.38 4.28 15.56
C ARG A 70 4.95 3.89 14.16
N LEU A 71 5.91 3.76 13.25
CA LEU A 71 5.65 3.29 11.88
C LEU A 71 5.02 1.89 11.86
N TYR A 72 5.49 1.00 12.73
CA TYR A 72 5.01 -0.39 12.83
C TYR A 72 3.82 -0.58 13.79
N ASN A 73 3.33 0.48 14.44
CA ASN A 73 2.22 0.41 15.39
C ASN A 73 2.40 -0.70 16.46
N ILE A 74 3.55 -0.70 17.14
CA ILE A 74 3.90 -1.72 18.14
C ILE A 74 2.84 -1.89 19.24
N ASP A 75 2.15 -0.80 19.62
CA ASP A 75 1.07 -0.82 20.61
C ASP A 75 -0.10 -1.74 20.19
N VAL A 76 -0.48 -1.70 18.91
CA VAL A 76 -1.54 -2.56 18.36
C VAL A 76 -1.12 -4.02 18.39
N TRP A 77 0.12 -4.33 18.01
CA TRP A 77 0.66 -5.70 18.10
C TRP A 77 0.73 -6.21 19.54
N ALA A 78 1.09 -5.36 20.49
CA ALA A 78 1.10 -5.71 21.91
C ALA A 78 -0.31 -6.05 22.43
N MET A 79 -1.32 -5.24 22.08
CA MET A 79 -2.71 -5.51 22.44
C MET A 79 -3.23 -6.82 21.80
N LEU A 80 -2.94 -7.05 20.52
CA LEU A 80 -3.32 -8.28 19.82
C LEU A 80 -2.67 -9.52 20.45
N LEU A 81 -1.38 -9.46 20.78
CA LEU A 81 -0.67 -10.54 21.46
C LEU A 81 -1.27 -10.84 22.85
N LEU A 82 -1.62 -9.80 23.62
CA LEU A 82 -2.24 -9.98 24.92
C LEU A 82 -3.59 -10.72 24.81
N ILE A 83 -4.43 -10.34 23.83
CA ILE A 83 -5.71 -11.00 23.57
C ILE A 83 -5.49 -12.46 23.13
N ALA A 84 -4.51 -12.70 22.26
CA ALA A 84 -4.17 -14.05 21.82
C ALA A 84 -3.70 -14.93 23.00
N VAL A 85 -2.79 -14.44 23.83
CA VAL A 85 -2.27 -15.19 24.99
C VAL A 85 -3.37 -15.46 26.02
N THR A 86 -4.20 -14.47 26.34
CA THR A 86 -5.30 -14.62 27.30
C THR A 86 -6.37 -15.61 26.82
N SER A 87 -6.73 -15.58 25.53
CA SER A 87 -7.67 -16.54 24.95
C SER A 87 -7.12 -17.96 24.93
N ILE A 88 -5.84 -18.15 24.57
CA ILE A 88 -5.17 -19.45 24.61
C ILE A 88 -5.11 -19.97 26.06
N PHE A 89 -4.75 -19.12 27.01
CA PHE A 89 -4.68 -19.50 28.42
C PHE A 89 -6.06 -19.92 28.95
N LEU A 90 -7.11 -19.18 28.61
CA LEU A 90 -8.48 -19.48 29.04
C LEU A 90 -8.99 -20.79 28.45
N THR A 91 -8.77 -21.01 27.15
CA THR A 91 -9.16 -22.25 26.47
C THR A 91 -8.40 -23.45 27.03
N PHE A 92 -7.08 -23.33 27.26
CA PHE A 92 -6.29 -24.37 27.91
C PHE A 92 -6.82 -24.72 29.31
N LYS A 93 -7.09 -23.70 30.14
CA LYS A 93 -7.66 -23.89 31.48
C LYS A 93 -9.04 -24.56 31.42
N ALA A 94 -9.90 -24.15 30.50
CA ALA A 94 -11.21 -24.75 30.30
C ALA A 94 -11.12 -26.23 29.90
N VAL A 95 -10.23 -26.58 28.96
CA VAL A 95 -9.99 -27.96 28.54
C VAL A 95 -9.44 -28.80 29.69
N VAL A 96 -8.44 -28.32 30.43
CA VAL A 96 -7.87 -29.04 31.58
C VAL A 96 -8.91 -29.25 32.68
N THR A 97 -9.74 -28.23 32.94
CA THR A 97 -10.81 -28.33 33.94
C THR A 97 -11.88 -29.33 33.50
N CYS A 98 -12.30 -29.27 32.24
CA CYS A 98 -13.24 -30.22 31.64
C CYS A 98 -12.70 -31.66 31.71
N PHE A 99 -11.45 -31.89 31.31
CA PHE A 99 -10.81 -33.21 31.38
C PHE A 99 -10.72 -33.73 32.82
N LYS A 100 -10.41 -32.88 33.80
CA LYS A 100 -10.43 -33.24 35.22
C LYS A 100 -11.83 -33.56 35.74
N CYS A 101 -12.86 -32.86 35.27
CA CYS A 101 -14.25 -33.16 35.61
C CYS A 101 -14.70 -34.50 35.02
N THR A 102 -14.33 -34.81 33.78
CA THR A 102 -14.69 -36.07 33.11
C THR A 102 -13.95 -37.28 33.69
N PHE A 103 -12.68 -37.13 34.09
CA PHE A 103 -11.90 -38.23 34.67
C PHE A 103 -12.18 -38.46 36.17
N ARG A 104 -12.89 -37.54 36.85
CA ARG A 104 -13.26 -37.65 38.27
C ARG A 104 -14.69 -38.17 38.49
N ALA A 105 -15.48 -38.35 37.43
CA ALA A 105 -16.76 -39.05 37.45
C ALA A 105 -16.55 -40.54 37.13
#